data_AF-A0A661D180-F1
#
_entry.id   AF-A0A661D180-F1
#
_cell.length_a   1.000
_cell.length_b   1.000
_cell.length_c   1.000
_cell.angle_alpha   90.00
_cell.angle_beta   90.00
_cell.angle_gamma   90.00
#
_symmetry.space_group_name_H-M   'P 1'
#
loop_
_entity.id
_entity.type
_entity.pdbx_description
1 polymer ?
#
loop_
_entity_poly.entity_id
_entity_poly.type
_entity_poly.pdbx_seq_one_letter_code
_entity_poly.pdbx_strand_id
1 'polypeptide(L)'
;MQPDELLNVLKKLSESKPIKGHENDDLLKNLHSEFQLCNLTIKPKTYSTEEQVQVRQQVEKFAPEPGWLCFQSEVQYFPKPEDNTEKAENKVPPVKKDRFWTRLLRKVSGTPFKMPSSSILLYGEVINAQGHTLHIRENGQGGWILTYFIEGKKGNHYLVEDQVLLGEKEVAPKELRYRVYWQYDDQHGCYRQIVARFNGFDLTN
;
A
#
# COMPACT_ATOMS: atom_id res chain seq x y z
N MET A 1 13.17 -0.75 11.02
CA MET A 1 14.04 -1.86 11.46
C MET A 1 15.09 -2.08 10.40
N GLN A 2 16.37 -2.21 10.76
CA GLN A 2 17.39 -2.61 9.77
C GLN A 2 17.10 -4.07 9.36
N PRO A 3 17.37 -4.48 8.10
CA PRO A 3 17.14 -5.87 7.65
C PRO A 3 17.72 -6.92 8.60
N ASP A 4 18.85 -6.60 9.24
CA ASP A 4 19.57 -7.49 10.16
C ASP A 4 18.85 -7.71 11.51
N GLU A 5 18.12 -6.70 12.01
CA GLU A 5 17.32 -6.82 13.24
C GLU A 5 16.10 -7.73 13.00
N LEU A 6 15.44 -7.54 11.87
CA LEU A 6 14.32 -8.37 11.43
C LEU A 6 14.80 -9.81 11.19
N LEU A 7 15.94 -10.00 10.54
CA LEU A 7 16.59 -11.30 10.37
C LEU A 7 16.85 -11.99 11.71
N ASN A 8 17.31 -11.26 12.73
CA ASN A 8 17.54 -11.85 14.05
C ASN A 8 16.24 -12.27 14.75
N VAL A 9 15.17 -11.49 14.64
CA VAL A 9 13.85 -11.85 15.18
C VAL A 9 13.26 -13.06 14.44
N LEU A 10 13.29 -13.04 13.11
CA LEU A 10 12.78 -14.12 12.27
C LEU A 10 13.60 -15.41 12.40
N LYS A 11 14.92 -15.30 12.57
CA LYS A 11 15.81 -16.43 12.83
C LYS A 11 15.55 -17.06 14.20
N LYS A 12 15.36 -16.25 15.25
CA LYS A 12 14.93 -16.76 16.56
C LYS A 12 13.59 -17.48 16.50
N LEU A 13 12.65 -16.95 15.71
CA LEU A 13 11.37 -17.61 15.46
C LEU A 13 11.53 -18.93 14.71
N SER A 14 12.41 -19.01 13.71
CA SER A 14 12.57 -20.23 12.94
C SER A 14 13.40 -21.31 13.64
N GLU A 15 14.33 -20.90 14.51
CA GLU A 15 15.09 -21.81 15.38
C GLU A 15 14.22 -22.34 16.52
N SER A 16 13.16 -21.61 16.91
CA SER A 16 12.12 -22.15 17.78
C SER A 16 11.34 -23.22 17.00
N LYS A 17 11.55 -24.49 17.36
CA LYS A 17 10.74 -25.60 16.81
C LYS A 17 9.25 -25.27 16.94
N PRO A 18 8.36 -25.80 16.08
CA PRO A 18 6.92 -25.77 16.33
C PRO A 18 6.62 -26.57 17.60
N ILE A 19 6.72 -25.89 18.75
CA ILE A 19 6.59 -26.48 20.07
C ILE A 19 5.10 -26.53 20.40
N LYS A 20 4.59 -27.75 20.54
CA LYS A 20 3.26 -27.99 21.11
C LYS A 20 3.32 -27.61 22.60
N GLY A 21 2.85 -26.40 22.94
CA GLY A 21 2.53 -26.02 24.32
C GLY A 21 3.30 -24.80 24.86
N HIS A 22 2.53 -23.88 25.45
CA HIS A 22 2.77 -22.80 26.43
C HIS A 22 4.15 -22.13 26.68
N GLU A 23 5.30 -22.67 26.30
CA GLU A 23 6.62 -22.08 26.64
C GLU A 23 7.04 -20.90 25.76
N ASN A 24 6.35 -20.65 24.65
CA ASN A 24 6.67 -19.54 23.73
C ASN A 24 5.84 -18.27 23.96
N ASP A 25 5.04 -18.23 25.03
CA ASP A 25 4.12 -17.13 25.28
C ASP A 25 4.87 -15.81 25.51
N ASP A 26 6.07 -15.83 26.10
CA ASP A 26 6.87 -14.62 26.34
C ASP A 26 7.64 -14.14 25.10
N LEU A 27 8.09 -15.05 24.24
CA LEU A 27 8.67 -14.68 22.94
C LEU A 27 7.59 -14.12 22.00
N LEU A 28 6.41 -14.73 22.00
CA LEU A 28 5.24 -14.19 21.31
C LEU A 28 4.84 -12.83 21.88
N LYS A 29 4.80 -12.63 23.21
CA LYS A 29 4.50 -11.30 23.80
C LYS A 29 5.46 -10.21 23.32
N ASN A 30 6.76 -10.51 23.23
CA ASN A 30 7.73 -9.55 22.69
C ASN A 30 7.50 -9.30 21.20
N LEU A 31 7.22 -10.34 20.42
CA LEU A 31 6.92 -10.19 18.99
C LEU A 31 5.63 -9.40 18.73
N HIS A 32 4.61 -9.59 19.58
CA HIS A 32 3.32 -8.90 19.49
C HIS A 32 3.44 -7.39 19.74
N SER A 33 4.56 -6.92 20.31
CA SER A 33 4.81 -5.48 20.47
C SER A 33 5.18 -4.79 19.15
N GLU A 34 5.74 -5.52 18.19
CA GLU A 34 6.19 -4.99 16.89
C GLU A 34 5.38 -5.53 15.71
N PHE A 35 4.86 -6.75 15.80
CA PHE A 35 4.12 -7.43 14.74
C PHE A 35 2.68 -7.75 15.15
N GLN A 36 1.77 -7.61 14.20
CA GLN A 36 0.37 -8.02 14.37
C GLN A 36 0.12 -9.32 13.60
N LEU A 37 -0.65 -10.24 14.19
CA LEU A 37 -1.16 -11.39 13.45
C LEU A 37 -2.41 -10.97 12.67
N CYS A 38 -2.46 -11.35 11.40
CA CYS A 38 -3.65 -11.12 10.59
C CYS A 38 -3.99 -12.29 9.66
N ASN A 39 -5.20 -12.20 9.10
CA ASN A 39 -5.59 -12.93 7.91
C ASN A 39 -5.61 -11.99 6.72
N LEU A 40 -4.77 -12.27 5.73
CA LEU A 40 -4.81 -11.59 4.45
C LEU A 40 -5.39 -12.52 3.39
N THR A 41 -6.43 -12.05 2.70
CA THR A 41 -6.91 -12.70 1.48
C THR A 41 -6.34 -11.97 0.28
N ILE A 42 -5.52 -12.67 -0.50
CA ILE A 42 -4.97 -12.18 -1.77
C ILE A 42 -5.82 -12.79 -2.89
N LYS A 43 -6.53 -11.94 -3.64
CA LYS A 43 -7.30 -12.36 -4.82
C LYS A 43 -6.65 -11.77 -6.07
N PRO A 44 -5.61 -12.43 -6.62
CA PRO A 44 -5.03 -11.98 -7.86
C PRO A 44 -6.06 -12.22 -8.97
N LYS A 45 -6.33 -11.19 -9.75
CA LYS A 45 -7.09 -11.31 -10.98
C LYS A 45 -6.26 -10.77 -12.12
N THR A 46 -5.77 -11.69 -12.93
CA THR A 46 -5.04 -11.34 -14.15
C THR A 46 -6.04 -11.00 -15.23
N TYR A 47 -5.89 -9.83 -15.81
CA TYR A 47 -6.62 -9.40 -16.99
C TYR A 47 -5.61 -9.37 -18.13
N SER A 48 -5.58 -10.45 -18.93
CA SER A 48 -4.82 -10.46 -20.17
C SER A 48 -5.64 -9.73 -21.22
N THR A 49 -5.34 -8.47 -21.47
CA THR A 49 -6.13 -7.66 -22.41
C THR A 49 -5.27 -6.51 -22.92
N GLU A 50 -5.25 -6.33 -24.25
CA GLU A 50 -4.76 -5.11 -24.92
C GLU A 50 -5.65 -3.89 -24.61
N GLU A 51 -6.87 -4.11 -24.09
CA GLU A 51 -7.85 -3.08 -23.80
C GLU A 51 -7.65 -2.50 -22.40
N GLN A 52 -6.76 -1.52 -22.31
CA GLN A 52 -6.60 -0.62 -21.17
C GLN A 52 -7.95 -0.09 -20.62
N VAL A 53 -8.98 -0.02 -21.47
CA VAL A 53 -10.37 0.30 -21.12
C VAL A 53 -10.92 -0.58 -19.99
N GLN A 54 -10.64 -1.87 -19.98
CA GLN A 54 -11.15 -2.78 -18.95
C GLN A 54 -10.49 -2.50 -17.60
N VAL A 55 -9.19 -2.24 -17.59
CA VAL A 55 -8.44 -1.85 -16.37
C VAL A 55 -9.02 -0.57 -15.80
N ARG A 56 -9.27 0.44 -16.66
CA ARG A 56 -9.92 1.70 -16.27
C ARG A 56 -11.27 1.47 -15.59
N GLN A 57 -12.14 0.67 -16.21
CA GLN A 57 -13.44 0.32 -15.65
C GLN A 57 -13.32 -0.39 -14.29
N GLN A 58 -12.31 -1.26 -14.09
CA GLN A 58 -12.08 -1.89 -12.80
C GLN A 58 -11.63 -0.89 -11.73
N VAL A 59 -10.74 0.03 -12.06
CA VAL A 59 -10.30 1.07 -11.12
C VAL A 59 -11.45 2.02 -10.77
N GLU A 60 -12.24 2.44 -11.76
CA GLU A 60 -13.43 3.26 -11.53
C GLU A 60 -14.46 2.53 -10.66
N LYS A 61 -14.73 1.26 -10.96
CA LYS A 61 -15.61 0.41 -10.14
C LYS A 61 -15.08 0.20 -8.72
N PHE A 62 -13.76 0.15 -8.55
CA PHE A 62 -13.13 0.01 -7.25
C PHE A 62 -13.34 1.25 -6.36
N ALA A 63 -13.63 2.41 -6.96
CA ALA A 63 -13.91 3.67 -6.28
C ALA A 63 -12.79 4.05 -5.29
N PRO A 64 -11.57 4.36 -5.78
CA PRO A 64 -10.44 4.67 -4.93
C PRO A 64 -10.68 5.96 -4.12
N GLU A 65 -10.28 5.93 -2.85
CA GLU A 65 -10.25 7.09 -1.95
C GLU A 65 -8.81 7.57 -1.76
N PRO A 66 -7.92 6.97 -0.91
CA PRO A 66 -6.51 7.28 -0.99
C PRO A 66 -5.73 6.36 -1.93
N GLY A 67 -4.67 6.87 -2.52
CA GLY A 67 -3.78 6.08 -3.37
C GLY A 67 -3.00 6.89 -4.37
N TRP A 68 -2.39 6.20 -5.31
CA TRP A 68 -1.70 6.82 -6.42
C TRP A 68 -1.79 5.96 -7.68
N LEU A 69 -1.85 6.62 -8.82
CA LEU A 69 -1.83 6.00 -10.15
C LEU A 69 -0.71 6.66 -10.96
N CYS A 70 0.21 5.84 -11.44
CA CYS A 70 1.27 6.23 -12.34
C CYS A 70 0.79 6.06 -13.78
N PHE A 71 0.70 7.16 -14.50
CA PHE A 71 0.46 7.19 -15.93
C PHE A 71 1.76 7.52 -16.66
N GLN A 72 1.82 7.23 -17.96
CA GLN A 72 2.96 7.58 -18.80
C GLN A 72 3.33 9.07 -18.77
N SER A 73 2.34 9.94 -18.59
CA SER A 73 2.53 11.40 -18.60
C SER A 73 2.69 12.03 -17.22
N GLU A 74 2.22 11.38 -16.15
CA GLU A 74 2.14 11.96 -14.81
C GLU A 74 1.85 10.90 -13.74
N VAL A 75 2.18 11.21 -12.49
CA VAL A 75 1.70 10.46 -11.32
C VAL A 75 0.57 11.26 -10.68
N GLN A 76 -0.59 10.63 -10.50
CA GLN A 76 -1.72 11.22 -9.80
C GLN A 76 -1.83 10.65 -8.39
N TYR A 77 -1.92 11.52 -7.40
CA TYR A 77 -2.12 11.16 -5.99
C TYR A 77 -3.55 11.48 -5.55
N PHE A 78 -4.14 10.57 -4.79
CA PHE A 78 -5.44 10.71 -4.14
C PHE A 78 -5.19 10.79 -2.65
N PRO A 79 -5.14 11.98 -2.03
CA PRO A 79 -5.03 12.06 -0.59
C PRO A 79 -6.28 11.43 0.04
N LYS A 80 -6.15 10.89 1.26
CA LYS A 80 -7.32 10.51 2.04
C LYS A 80 -8.21 11.76 2.16
N PRO A 81 -9.53 11.67 1.92
CA PRO A 81 -10.41 12.78 2.25
C PRO A 81 -10.14 13.10 3.71
N GLU A 82 -9.61 14.30 3.98
CA GLU A 82 -9.35 14.75 5.34
C GLU A 82 -10.66 14.53 6.10
N ASP A 83 -10.62 13.78 7.21
CA ASP A 83 -11.75 13.74 8.13
C ASP A 83 -12.07 15.21 8.39
N ASN A 84 -13.25 15.68 7.95
CA ASN A 84 -13.68 17.09 7.94
C ASN A 84 -13.83 17.67 9.37
N THR A 85 -12.98 17.28 10.30
CA THR A 85 -12.65 17.97 11.54
C THR A 85 -11.96 19.30 11.19
N GLU A 86 -12.80 20.23 10.76
CA GLU A 86 -12.75 21.67 10.97
C GLU A 86 -11.42 22.33 11.39
N LYS A 87 -11.07 23.36 10.61
CA LYS A 87 -10.30 24.58 10.94
C LYS A 87 -8.79 24.54 10.77
N ALA A 88 -8.36 24.85 9.55
CA ALA A 88 -7.26 25.80 9.40
C ALA A 88 -7.46 26.63 8.12
N GLU A 89 -7.89 27.88 8.28
CA GLU A 89 -7.67 28.95 7.30
C GLU A 89 -6.15 29.23 7.19
N ASN A 90 -5.39 28.29 6.63
CA ASN A 90 -3.97 28.51 6.37
C ASN A 90 -3.83 29.22 5.03
N LYS A 91 -3.54 30.52 5.12
CA LYS A 91 -2.99 31.34 4.03
C LYS A 91 -1.73 30.65 3.51
N VAL A 92 -1.84 29.93 2.40
CA VAL A 92 -0.68 29.34 1.71
C VAL A 92 0.19 30.50 1.20
N PRO A 93 1.46 30.62 1.64
CA PRO A 93 2.36 31.64 1.12
C PRO A 93 2.62 31.38 -0.38
N PRO A 94 2.77 32.43 -1.20
CA PRO A 94 3.02 32.28 -2.63
C PRO A 94 4.38 31.62 -2.87
N VAL A 95 4.36 30.33 -3.23
CA VAL A 95 5.56 29.60 -3.67
C VAL A 95 6.02 30.21 -5.00
N LYS A 96 7.30 30.61 -5.07
CA LYS A 96 7.92 31.12 -6.30
C LYS A 96 7.86 30.03 -7.37
N LYS A 97 7.15 30.34 -8.46
CA LYS A 97 6.79 29.44 -9.55
C LYS A 97 8.02 28.94 -10.30
N ASP A 98 8.42 27.71 -10.05
CA ASP A 98 9.15 26.94 -11.04
C ASP A 98 8.13 26.29 -11.99
N ARG A 99 8.12 26.71 -13.25
CA ARG A 99 6.99 26.46 -14.19
C ARG A 99 6.84 25.00 -14.60
N PHE A 100 7.81 24.15 -14.29
CA PHE A 100 7.79 22.74 -14.72
C PHE A 100 6.95 21.85 -13.78
N TRP A 101 6.94 22.14 -12.47
CA TRP A 101 6.35 21.25 -11.46
C TRP A 101 4.94 21.63 -11.00
N THR A 102 4.48 22.86 -11.24
CA THR A 102 3.13 23.32 -10.85
C THR A 102 1.95 22.60 -11.54
N ARG A 103 2.21 21.66 -12.45
CA ARG A 103 1.16 20.86 -13.11
C ARG A 103 0.83 19.56 -12.37
N LEU A 104 1.67 19.12 -11.42
CA LEU A 104 1.64 17.74 -10.91
C LEU A 104 0.71 17.50 -9.71
N LEU A 105 0.27 18.54 -9.01
CA LEU A 105 -0.59 18.39 -7.82
C LEU A 105 -1.90 19.16 -8.01
N ARG A 106 -2.76 18.66 -8.90
CA ARG A 106 -4.14 19.15 -8.95
C ARG A 106 -4.86 18.59 -7.72
N LYS A 107 -5.01 19.40 -6.68
CA LYS A 107 -5.84 19.09 -5.51
C LYS A 107 -7.27 18.85 -6.00
N VAL A 108 -7.67 17.58 -6.15
CA VAL A 108 -9.02 17.21 -6.57
C VAL A 108 -9.93 17.28 -5.35
N SER A 109 -10.38 18.49 -4.99
CA SER A 109 -11.35 18.64 -3.91
C SER A 109 -12.76 18.32 -4.42
N GLY A 110 -13.30 17.17 -4.04
CA GLY A 110 -14.74 16.88 -4.03
C GLY A 110 -15.38 16.39 -5.33
N THR A 111 -14.67 16.35 -6.46
CA THR A 111 -15.20 15.69 -7.66
C THR A 111 -14.90 14.19 -7.65
N PRO A 112 -15.84 13.32 -8.05
CA PRO A 112 -15.58 11.89 -8.19
C PRO A 112 -14.31 11.67 -9.02
N PHE A 113 -13.46 10.76 -8.58
CA PHE A 113 -12.29 10.36 -9.34
C PHE A 113 -12.70 10.00 -10.78
N LYS A 114 -12.06 10.64 -11.76
CA LYS A 114 -12.23 10.31 -13.17
C LYS A 114 -10.87 10.11 -13.81
N MET A 115 -10.66 8.93 -14.36
CA MET A 115 -9.38 8.62 -14.99
C MET A 115 -9.22 9.43 -16.29
N PRO A 116 -8.05 10.04 -16.57
CA PRO A 116 -7.83 10.77 -17.82
C PRO A 116 -8.04 9.86 -19.01
N SER A 117 -8.95 10.16 -19.95
CA SER A 117 -9.36 9.23 -21.01
C SER A 117 -8.26 8.83 -21.99
N SER A 118 -7.20 9.65 -22.12
CA SER A 118 -6.12 9.46 -23.09
C SER A 118 -4.80 8.93 -22.52
N SER A 119 -4.65 8.84 -21.19
CA SER A 119 -3.35 8.49 -20.58
C SER A 119 -3.15 6.98 -20.49
N ILE A 120 -1.93 6.49 -20.74
CA ILE A 120 -1.62 5.08 -20.50
C ILE A 120 -1.32 4.91 -19.01
N LEU A 121 -2.10 4.09 -18.30
CA LEU A 121 -1.78 3.68 -16.93
C LEU A 121 -0.54 2.80 -17.02
N LEU A 122 0.41 2.89 -16.09
CA LEU A 122 1.61 2.05 -16.01
C LEU A 122 1.62 1.21 -14.73
N TYR A 123 1.21 1.82 -13.62
CA TYR A 123 1.19 1.19 -12.32
C TYR A 123 0.24 1.94 -11.39
N GLY A 124 -0.20 1.32 -10.31
CA GLY A 124 -0.83 2.08 -9.24
C GLY A 124 -1.22 1.23 -8.04
N GLU A 125 -1.38 1.92 -6.92
CA GLU A 125 -1.88 1.33 -5.69
C GLU A 125 -2.93 2.26 -5.09
N VAL A 126 -4.13 1.73 -4.90
CA VAL A 126 -5.25 2.51 -4.41
C VAL A 126 -6.03 1.75 -3.36
N ILE A 127 -6.66 2.48 -2.45
CA ILE A 127 -7.47 1.97 -1.35
C ILE A 127 -8.89 2.46 -1.55
N ASN A 128 -9.89 1.65 -1.24
CA ASN A 128 -11.29 2.06 -1.27
C ASN A 128 -11.84 2.35 0.13
N ALA A 129 -13.09 2.82 0.21
CA ALA A 129 -13.76 3.14 1.47
C ALA A 129 -13.85 1.97 2.49
N GLN A 130 -13.73 0.73 2.03
CA GLN A 130 -13.73 -0.46 2.90
C GLN A 130 -12.32 -0.83 3.41
N GLY A 131 -11.29 -0.07 3.05
CA GLY A 131 -9.90 -0.37 3.38
C GLY A 131 -9.30 -1.52 2.56
N HIS A 132 -9.97 -1.96 1.49
CA HIS A 132 -9.37 -2.90 0.54
C HIS A 132 -8.35 -2.16 -0.30
N THR A 133 -7.29 -2.85 -0.73
CA THR A 133 -6.28 -2.29 -1.62
C THR A 133 -6.32 -2.99 -2.97
N LEU A 134 -6.15 -2.22 -4.03
CA LEU A 134 -5.97 -2.69 -5.39
C LEU A 134 -4.58 -2.28 -5.87
N HIS A 135 -3.75 -3.26 -6.18
CA HIS A 135 -2.44 -3.08 -6.83
C HIS A 135 -2.59 -3.41 -8.32
N ILE A 136 -2.14 -2.49 -9.15
CA ILE A 136 -2.25 -2.52 -10.60
C ILE A 136 -0.85 -2.47 -11.18
N ARG A 137 -0.50 -3.44 -12.01
CA ARG A 137 0.79 -3.47 -12.71
C ARG A 137 0.68 -4.19 -14.06
N GLU A 138 1.60 -3.90 -14.96
CA GLU A 138 1.76 -4.67 -16.19
C GLU A 138 2.33 -6.07 -15.89
N ASN A 139 1.99 -7.05 -16.73
CA ASN A 139 2.50 -8.43 -16.63
C ASN A 139 3.76 -8.69 -17.49
N GLY A 140 4.26 -7.68 -18.20
CA GLY A 140 5.40 -7.78 -19.12
C GLY A 140 5.09 -8.38 -20.50
N GLN A 141 3.84 -8.80 -20.75
CA GLN A 141 3.35 -9.37 -22.01
C GLN A 141 2.22 -8.51 -22.62
N GLY A 142 2.19 -7.22 -22.29
CA GLY A 142 1.13 -6.29 -22.73
C GLY A 142 -0.21 -6.44 -22.00
N GLY A 143 -0.29 -7.30 -20.97
CA GLY A 143 -1.46 -7.46 -20.11
C GLY A 143 -1.29 -6.82 -18.74
N TRP A 144 -2.35 -6.88 -17.93
CA TRP A 144 -2.44 -6.23 -16.63
C TRP A 144 -2.75 -7.23 -15.52
N ILE A 145 -2.10 -7.06 -14.38
CA ILE A 145 -2.38 -7.82 -13.16
C ILE A 145 -3.02 -6.85 -12.17
N LEU A 146 -4.26 -7.16 -11.76
CA LEU A 146 -4.99 -6.46 -10.73
C LEU A 146 -5.06 -7.36 -9.50
N THR A 147 -4.34 -7.00 -8.44
CA THR A 147 -4.31 -7.78 -7.20
C THR A 147 -5.13 -7.08 -6.15
N TYR A 148 -6.20 -7.75 -5.69
CA TYR A 148 -7.04 -7.26 -4.61
C TYR A 148 -6.56 -7.84 -3.28
N PHE A 149 -6.37 -6.96 -2.31
CA PHE A 149 -6.00 -7.29 -0.94
C PHE A 149 -7.15 -6.95 0.00
N ILE A 150 -7.63 -7.97 0.70
CA ILE A 150 -8.68 -7.84 1.71
C ILE A 150 -8.12 -8.39 3.01
N GLU A 151 -7.94 -7.52 3.99
CA GLU A 151 -7.47 -7.89 5.31
C GLU A 151 -8.66 -8.18 6.23
N GLY A 152 -8.69 -9.38 6.79
CA GLY A 152 -9.68 -9.80 7.76
C GLY A 152 -9.26 -9.45 9.18
N LYS A 153 -10.24 -9.22 10.06
CA LYS A 153 -10.01 -8.79 11.45
C LYS A 153 -9.36 -9.85 12.36
N LYS A 154 -9.32 -11.13 11.97
CA LYS A 154 -8.80 -12.23 12.81
C LYS A 154 -8.20 -13.34 11.97
N GLY A 155 -6.94 -13.68 12.27
CA GLY A 155 -6.32 -14.99 12.08
C GLY A 155 -4.80 -14.93 12.13
N ASN A 156 -4.16 -16.08 11.94
CA ASN A 156 -2.79 -16.34 12.40
C ASN A 156 -1.85 -16.79 11.27
N HIS A 157 -2.17 -16.47 10.02
CA HIS A 157 -1.41 -16.98 8.88
C HIS A 157 -0.22 -16.08 8.52
N TYR A 158 -0.32 -14.79 8.83
CA TYR A 158 0.69 -13.80 8.46
C TYR A 158 1.10 -12.95 9.66
N LEU A 159 2.40 -12.68 9.77
CA LEU A 159 2.91 -11.58 10.57
C LEU A 159 2.82 -10.30 9.75
N VAL A 160 2.41 -9.21 10.38
CA VAL A 160 2.24 -7.91 9.76
C VAL A 160 3.11 -6.87 10.44
N GLU A 161 3.82 -6.11 9.61
CA GLU A 161 4.60 -4.95 10.01
C GLU A 161 4.04 -3.71 9.29
N ASP A 162 3.90 -2.60 10.00
CA ASP A 162 3.64 -1.29 9.38
C ASP A 162 4.99 -0.64 9.04
N GLN A 163 5.22 -0.37 7.75
CA GLN A 163 6.42 0.29 7.25
C GLN A 163 6.10 1.69 6.73
N VAL A 164 7.01 2.62 6.99
CA VAL A 164 6.97 3.99 6.49
C VAL A 164 8.14 4.17 5.55
N LEU A 165 7.84 4.49 4.29
CA LEU A 165 8.83 4.78 3.26
C LEU A 165 8.85 6.27 3.01
N LEU A 166 10.05 6.84 2.85
CA LEU A 166 10.20 8.24 2.49
C LEU A 166 9.66 8.46 1.07
N GLY A 167 8.75 9.41 0.95
CA GLY A 167 8.35 10.00 -0.31
C GLY A 167 9.38 11.02 -0.81
N GLU A 168 9.14 11.58 -1.99
CA GLU A 168 10.01 12.60 -2.54
C GLU A 168 9.92 13.91 -1.73
N LYS A 169 11.06 14.49 -1.35
CA LYS A 169 11.14 15.68 -0.47
C LYS A 169 10.32 16.87 -0.98
N GLU A 170 10.13 16.98 -2.29
CA GLU A 170 9.54 18.14 -2.95
C GLU A 170 8.14 17.87 -3.52
N VAL A 171 7.67 16.61 -3.47
CA VAL A 171 6.37 16.20 -4.01
C VAL A 171 5.57 15.56 -2.88
N ALA A 172 4.44 16.16 -2.52
CA ALA A 172 3.51 15.53 -1.59
C ALA A 172 3.00 14.21 -2.21
N PRO A 173 2.96 13.09 -1.45
CA PRO A 173 3.13 12.99 0.00
C PRO A 173 4.59 12.74 0.45
N LYS A 174 4.96 13.27 1.62
CA LYS A 174 6.31 13.13 2.21
C LYS A 174 6.64 11.70 2.61
N GLU A 175 5.63 10.91 2.97
CA GLU A 175 5.81 9.52 3.37
C GLU A 175 4.69 8.65 2.81
N LEU A 176 5.07 7.44 2.41
CA LEU A 176 4.19 6.38 1.99
C LEU A 176 4.11 5.34 3.10
N ARG A 177 2.90 4.94 3.48
CA ARG A 177 2.71 3.91 4.49
C ARG A 177 2.30 2.60 3.83
N TYR A 178 2.92 1.52 4.29
CA TYR A 178 2.73 0.17 3.80
C TYR A 178 2.48 -0.79 4.96
N ARG A 179 1.69 -1.83 4.70
CA ARG A 179 1.66 -3.05 5.51
C ARG A 179 2.42 -4.15 4.80
N VAL A 180 3.42 -4.71 5.45
CA VAL A 180 4.22 -5.82 4.94
C VAL A 180 3.79 -7.11 5.62
N TYR A 181 3.49 -8.12 4.81
CA TYR A 181 2.96 -9.40 5.24
C TYR A 181 4.03 -10.48 5.03
N TRP A 182 4.33 -11.17 6.12
CA TRP A 182 5.31 -12.22 6.19
C TRP A 182 4.63 -13.55 6.42
N GLN A 183 5.05 -14.58 5.70
CA GLN A 183 4.58 -15.96 5.89
C GLN A 183 5.77 -16.86 6.15
N TYR A 184 5.60 -17.80 7.08
CA TYR A 184 6.61 -18.83 7.31
C TYR A 184 6.67 -19.79 6.10
N ASP A 185 7.88 -20.04 5.63
CA ASP A 185 8.21 -20.96 4.55
C ASP A 185 8.85 -22.21 5.15
N ASP A 186 8.05 -23.27 5.31
CA ASP A 186 8.49 -24.54 5.92
C ASP A 186 9.66 -25.19 5.16
N GLN A 187 9.77 -24.96 3.85
CA GLN A 187 10.83 -25.55 3.04
C GLN A 187 12.19 -24.92 3.37
N HIS A 188 12.20 -23.64 3.73
CA HIS A 188 13.42 -22.87 4.00
C HIS A 188 13.64 -22.61 5.49
N GLY A 189 12.66 -22.93 6.34
CA GLY A 189 12.72 -22.68 7.77
C GLY A 189 12.91 -21.20 8.09
N CYS A 190 12.20 -20.31 7.40
CA CYS A 190 12.30 -18.87 7.62
C CYS A 190 10.99 -18.16 7.24
N TYR A 191 10.79 -16.93 7.72
CA TYR A 191 9.72 -16.08 7.23
C TYR A 191 10.17 -15.36 5.95
N ARG A 192 9.29 -15.33 4.97
CA ARG A 192 9.47 -14.57 3.73
C ARG A 192 8.38 -13.52 3.57
N GLN A 193 8.76 -12.37 3.04
CA GLN A 193 7.79 -11.36 2.63
C GLN A 193 6.98 -11.93 1.47
N ILE A 194 5.66 -11.99 1.64
CA ILE A 194 4.74 -12.42 0.57
C ILE A 194 4.24 -11.21 -0.20
N VAL A 195 3.92 -10.13 0.51
CA VAL A 195 3.40 -8.93 -0.12
C VAL A 195 3.56 -7.70 0.76
N ALA A 196 3.68 -6.54 0.13
CA ALA A 196 3.48 -5.23 0.75
C ALA A 196 2.20 -4.61 0.17
N ARG A 197 1.43 -3.93 1.02
CA ARG A 197 0.18 -3.29 0.66
C ARG A 197 0.20 -1.84 1.08
N PHE A 198 0.02 -0.92 0.13
CA PHE A 198 -0.21 0.48 0.45
C PHE A 198 -1.41 0.61 1.41
N ASN A 199 -1.20 1.30 2.54
CA ASN A 199 -2.24 1.56 3.55
C ASN A 199 -2.51 3.07 3.76
N GLY A 200 -1.78 3.96 3.07
CA GLY A 200 -2.08 5.38 3.04
C GLY A 200 -0.85 6.26 2.89
N PHE A 201 -1.08 7.57 2.97
CA PHE A 201 -0.04 8.58 3.04
C PHE A 201 0.08 9.12 4.45
N ASP A 202 1.28 9.49 4.89
CA ASP A 202 1.39 10.38 6.04
C ASP A 202 1.24 11.83 5.58
N LEU A 203 0.27 12.52 6.17
CA LEU A 203 0.01 13.95 5.90
C LEU A 203 0.43 14.83 7.08
N THR A 204 0.93 14.25 8.18
CA THR A 204 1.35 15.03 9.34
C THR A 204 2.65 15.80 9.02
N ASN A 205 2.62 17.10 9.34
CA ASN A 205 3.77 18.03 9.26
C ASN A 205 4.26 18.33 10.66
#